data_AF-A0A256ZXH1-F1
#
_entry.id   AF-A0A256ZXH1-F1
#
_cell.length_a   1.000
_cell.length_b   1.000
_cell.length_c   1.000
_cell.angle_alpha   90.00
_cell.angle_beta   90.00
_cell.angle_gamma   90.00
#
_symmetry.space_group_name_H-M   'P 1'
#
loop_
_entity.id
_entity.type
_entity.pdbx_description
1 polymer ?
#
loop_
_entity_poly.entity_id
_entity_poly.type
_entity_poly.pdbx_seq_one_letter_code
_entity_poly.pdbx_strand_id
1 'polypeptide(L)'
;VSDKKHLEDIAKEAGTLPEDFRKALTYFDVKDVDIAAFTRKHPYIATPEIMVKSRNPKKSLLNAVKKIKLDVTSLKKQAERDLTE
;
A
#
# COMPACT_ATOMS: atom_id res chain seq x y z
N VAL A 1 22.58 -12.37 6.84
CA VAL A 1 21.23 -12.94 7.08
C VAL A 1 20.37 -12.01 7.99
N SER A 2 20.73 -10.74 8.20
CA SER A 2 20.21 -9.99 9.36
C SER A 2 19.06 -9.01 9.07
N ASP A 3 18.96 -8.43 7.87
CA ASP A 3 18.02 -7.32 7.65
C ASP A 3 16.57 -7.74 7.37
N LYS A 4 16.37 -8.86 6.68
CA LYS A 4 15.01 -9.36 6.39
C LYS A 4 14.26 -9.76 7.66
N LYS A 5 14.95 -10.39 8.60
CA LYS A 5 14.35 -10.89 9.85
C LYS A 5 13.91 -9.74 10.75
N HIS A 6 14.71 -8.67 10.84
CA HIS A 6 14.37 -7.47 11.61
C HIS A 6 13.16 -6.71 11.04
N LEU A 7 13.03 -6.63 9.71
CA LEU A 7 11.87 -5.99 9.08
C LEU A 7 10.58 -6.79 9.29
N GLU A 8 10.68 -8.12 9.30
CA GLU A 8 9.55 -9.02 9.60
C GLU A 8 9.10 -8.93 11.07
N ASP A 9 10.03 -8.76 12.01
CA ASP A 9 9.72 -8.63 13.44
C ASP A 9 9.05 -7.27 13.76
N ILE A 10 9.50 -6.17 13.13
CA ILE A 10 8.83 -4.85 13.23
C ILE A 10 7.40 -4.91 12.65
N ALA A 11 7.20 -5.65 11.55
CA ALA A 11 5.88 -5.85 10.96
C ALA A 11 4.96 -6.75 11.80
N LYS A 12 5.52 -7.59 12.68
CA LYS A 12 4.77 -8.42 13.64
C LYS A 12 4.37 -7.66 14.91
N GLU A 13 5.23 -6.77 15.42
CA GLU A 13 4.95 -5.94 16.60
C GLU A 13 3.98 -4.78 16.31
N ALA A 14 3.95 -4.28 15.07
CA ALA A 14 2.93 -3.36 14.60
C ALA A 14 1.61 -4.14 14.39
N GLY A 15 0.89 -4.38 15.49
CA GLY A 15 -0.35 -5.17 15.56
C GLY A 15 -1.19 -5.08 14.29
N THR A 16 -1.36 -6.23 13.64
CA THR A 16 -2.17 -6.47 12.43
C THR A 16 -2.41 -5.20 11.62
N LEU A 17 -1.44 -4.84 10.76
CA LEU A 17 -1.66 -3.89 9.68
C LEU A 17 -3.03 -4.18 9.06
N PRO A 18 -3.96 -3.20 9.00
CA PRO A 18 -5.25 -3.44 8.37
C PRO A 18 -4.99 -3.92 6.94
N GLU A 19 -5.66 -4.99 6.53
CA GLU A 19 -5.41 -5.68 5.26
C GLU A 19 -5.41 -4.72 4.06
N ASP A 20 -6.22 -3.66 4.14
CA ASP A 20 -6.31 -2.58 3.15
C ASP A 20 -4.98 -1.82 2.97
N PHE A 21 -4.23 -1.57 4.04
CA PHE A 21 -2.91 -0.92 3.96
C PHE A 21 -1.83 -1.86 3.45
N ARG A 22 -1.91 -3.15 3.79
CA ARG A 22 -1.00 -4.16 3.24
C ARG A 22 -1.15 -4.26 1.73
N LYS A 23 -2.39 -4.26 1.24
CA LYS A 23 -2.69 -4.17 -0.20
C LYS A 23 -2.22 -2.86 -0.80
N ALA A 24 -2.41 -1.71 -0.12
CA ALA A 24 -1.92 -0.42 -0.61
C ALA A 24 -0.40 -0.42 -0.89
N LEU A 25 0.39 -1.11 -0.06
CA LEU A 25 1.84 -1.24 -0.26
C LEU A 25 2.21 -2.09 -1.50
N THR A 26 1.34 -2.99 -1.95
CA THR A 26 1.59 -3.80 -3.17
C THR A 26 1.49 -3.01 -4.47
N TYR A 27 0.93 -1.81 -4.45
CA TYR A 27 0.85 -0.95 -5.63
C TYR A 27 2.18 -0.27 -5.98
N PHE A 28 3.13 -0.25 -5.03
CA PHE A 28 4.50 0.20 -5.29
C PHE A 28 5.25 -0.84 -6.13
N ASP A 29 5.96 -0.36 -7.14
CA ASP A 29 6.82 -1.23 -7.95
C ASP A 29 8.10 -1.55 -7.16
N VAL A 30 8.33 -2.83 -6.87
CA VAL A 30 9.54 -3.32 -6.18
C VAL A 30 10.84 -2.98 -6.90
N LYS A 31 10.79 -2.63 -8.19
CA LYS A 31 11.97 -2.16 -8.94
C LYS A 31 12.26 -0.68 -8.73
N ASP A 32 11.26 0.10 -8.32
CA ASP A 32 11.36 1.55 -8.15
C ASP A 32 11.45 1.95 -6.67
N VAL A 33 10.95 1.12 -5.75
CA VAL A 33 10.83 1.43 -4.32
C VAL A 33 11.67 0.50 -3.46
N ASP A 34 12.58 1.09 -2.67
CA ASP A 34 13.47 0.36 -1.76
C ASP A 34 12.76 0.01 -0.45
N ILE A 35 11.96 0.94 0.09
CA ILE A 35 11.20 0.76 1.32
C ILE A 35 9.84 1.44 1.16
N ALA A 36 8.77 0.72 1.49
CA ALA A 36 7.45 1.29 1.68
C ALA A 36 6.92 0.82 3.04
N ALA A 37 6.59 1.77 3.89
CA ALA A 37 6.09 1.52 5.23
C ALA A 37 4.93 2.45 5.54
N PHE A 38 4.16 2.05 6.55
CA PHE A 38 3.01 2.78 7.01
C PHE A 38 3.06 2.82 8.53
N THR A 39 2.67 3.95 9.10
CA THR A 39 2.46 4.05 10.54
C THR A 39 1.14 4.72 10.83
N ARG A 40 0.45 4.20 11.85
CA ARG A 40 -0.76 4.80 12.39
C ARG A 40 -0.47 5.19 13.84
N LYS A 41 -0.45 6.49 14.11
CA LYS A 41 -0.16 7.02 15.45
C LYS A 41 -1.16 6.55 16.52
N HIS A 42 -2.42 6.31 16.14
CA HIS A 42 -3.44 5.82 17.07
C HIS A 42 -4.54 5.04 16.33
N PRO A 43 -5.03 3.89 16.86
CA PRO A 43 -6.03 3.04 16.21
C PRO A 43 -7.37 3.70 15.89
N TYR A 44 -7.68 4.82 16.55
CA TYR A 44 -8.93 5.57 16.33
C TYR A 44 -8.74 6.83 15.49
N ILE A 45 -7.50 7.25 15.26
CA ILE A 45 -7.20 8.43 14.44
C ILE A 45 -7.09 7.97 12.99
N ALA A 46 -7.87 8.58 12.10
CA ALA A 46 -8.02 8.17 10.70
C ALA A 46 -6.93 8.74 9.77
N THR A 47 -5.92 9.42 10.32
CA THR A 47 -4.78 9.98 9.57
C THR A 47 -3.56 9.09 9.71
N PRO A 48 -3.40 8.11 8.80
CA PRO A 48 -2.14 7.40 8.72
C PRO A 48 -1.04 8.19 8.04
N GLU A 49 0.20 7.81 8.33
CA GLU A 49 1.38 8.32 7.68
C GLU A 49 2.01 7.21 6.83
N ILE A 50 2.37 7.54 5.59
CA ILE A 50 3.02 6.62 4.66
C ILE A 50 4.44 7.11 4.41
N MET A 51 5.41 6.21 4.60
CA MET A 51 6.81 6.46 4.31
C MET A 51 7.21 5.68 3.07
N VAL A 52 7.78 6.37 2.08
CA VAL A 52 8.29 5.77 0.85
C VAL A 52 9.73 6.21 0.63
N LYS A 53 10.64 5.24 0.49
CA LYS A 53 12.03 5.45 0.10
C LYS A 53 12.23 4.88 -1.31
N SER A 54 12.57 5.75 -2.24
CA SER A 54 12.91 5.39 -3.61
C SER A 54 13.84 6.42 -4.22
N ARG A 55 14.34 6.14 -5.44
CA ARG A 55 15.09 7.10 -6.25
C ARG A 55 14.27 8.37 -6.58
N ASN A 56 12.95 8.23 -6.73
CA ASN A 56 12.03 9.37 -6.93
C ASN A 56 10.67 9.15 -6.21
N PRO A 57 10.57 9.46 -4.91
CA PRO A 57 9.42 9.11 -4.08
C PRO A 57 8.09 9.69 -4.57
N LYS A 58 8.11 10.93 -5.09
CA LYS A 58 6.91 11.58 -5.63
C LYS A 58 6.36 10.82 -6.84
N LYS A 59 7.24 10.42 -7.75
CA LYS A 59 6.86 9.66 -8.95
C LYS A 59 6.33 8.28 -8.57
N SER A 60 7.01 7.58 -7.67
CA SER A 60 6.59 6.24 -7.21
C SER A 60 5.21 6.29 -6.54
N LEU A 61 4.96 7.29 -5.69
CA LEU A 61 3.66 7.50 -5.05
C LEU A 61 2.56 7.80 -6.08
N LEU A 62 2.83 8.70 -7.04
CA LEU A 62 1.86 9.03 -8.08
C LEU A 62 1.51 7.81 -8.95
N ASN A 63 2.49 6.97 -9.26
CA ASN A 63 2.28 5.75 -10.02
C ASN A 63 1.42 4.73 -9.24
N ALA A 64 1.68 4.56 -7.94
CA ALA A 64 0.87 3.70 -7.08
C ALA A 64 -0.60 4.17 -7.06
N VAL A 65 -0.83 5.48 -6.88
CA VAL A 65 -2.19 6.07 -6.92
C VAL A 65 -2.87 5.86 -8.27
N LYS A 66 -2.15 6.02 -9.38
CA LYS A 66 -2.69 5.75 -10.72
C LYS A 66 -3.14 4.31 -10.90
N LYS A 67 -2.36 3.34 -10.41
CA LYS A 67 -2.73 1.91 -10.46
C LYS A 67 -4.00 1.64 -9.66
N ILE A 68 -4.08 2.15 -8.43
CA ILE A 68 -5.29 2.03 -7.58
C ILE A 68 -6.53 2.57 -8.32
N LYS A 69 -6.41 3.74 -8.95
CA LYS A 69 -7.51 4.34 -9.71
C LYS A 69 -7.96 3.46 -10.88
N LEU A 70 -7.02 2.85 -11.61
CA LEU A 70 -7.33 1.95 -12.72
C LEU A 70 -8.07 0.70 -12.23
N ASP A 71 -7.59 0.09 -11.15
CA ASP A 71 -8.19 -1.13 -10.60
C ASP A 71 -9.61 -0.88 -10.08
N VAL A 72 -9.83 0.23 -9.35
CA VAL A 72 -11.17 0.63 -8.90
C VAL A 72 -12.10 0.90 -10.09
N THR A 73 -11.59 1.53 -11.15
CA THR A 73 -12.39 1.79 -12.36
C THR A 73 -12.74 0.49 -13.07
N SER A 74 -11.82 -0.47 -13.13
CA SER A 74 -12.06 -1.80 -13.70
C SER A 74 -13.12 -2.57 -12.92
N LEU A 75 -12.99 -2.58 -11.59
CA LEU A 75 -13.97 -3.21 -10.68
C LEU A 75 -15.36 -2.59 -10.82
N LYS A 76 -15.45 -1.25 -10.89
CA LYS A 76 -16.73 -0.57 -11.12
C LYS A 76 -17.41 -1.04 -12.41
N LYS A 77 -16.66 -1.08 -13.53
CA LYS A 77 -17.19 -1.55 -14.82
C LYS A 77 -17.59 -3.02 -14.80
N GLN A 78 -16.93 -3.84 -14.00
CA GLN A 78 -17.31 -5.24 -13.84
C GLN A 78 -18.61 -5.36 -13.06
N ALA A 79 -18.72 -4.68 -11.92
CA ALA A 79 -19.95 -4.66 -11.12
C ALA A 79 -21.16 -4.13 -11.92
N GLU A 80 -20.97 -3.11 -12.75
CA GLU A 80 -22.04 -2.60 -13.63
C GLU A 80 -22.50 -3.64 -14.66
N ARG A 81 -21.59 -4.45 -15.20
CA ARG A 81 -21.94 -5.56 -16.12
C ARG A 81 -22.69 -6.66 -15.39
N ASP A 82 -22.19 -7.08 -14.23
CA ASP A 82 -22.81 -8.16 -13.44
C ASP A 82 -24.22 -7.80 -12.94
N LEU A 83 -24.55 -6.51 -12.81
CA LEU A 83 -25.89 -6.03 -12.43
C LEU A 83 -26.86 -5.88 -13.62
N THR A 84 -26.36 -5.97 -14.86
CA THR A 84 -27.18 -5.88 -16.08
C THR A 84 -27.38 -7.22 -16.78
N GLU A 85 -26.72 -8.29 -16.32
CA GLU A 85 -26.96 -9.70 -16.66
C GLU A 85 -27.96 -10.37 -15.69
#